data_AF-A0A0N1HUY6-F1
#
_entry.id   AF-A0A0N1HUY6-F1
#
_cell.length_a   1.000
_cell.length_b   1.000
_cell.length_c   1.000
_cell.angle_alpha   90.00
_cell.angle_beta   90.00
_cell.angle_gamma   90.00
#
_symmetry.space_group_name_H-M   'P 1'
#
loop_
_entity.id
_entity.type
_entity.pdbx_description
1 polymer ?
#
loop_
_entity_poly.entity_id
_entity_poly.type
_entity_poly.pdbx_seq_one_letter_code
_entity_poly.pdbx_strand_id
1 'polypeptide(L)'
;MGILNAEELTAFRTALASTILFQKREHVHTITVFGAGKQAYWHIRLALLFKGDQIKHVNIINRSMDRSVRLMSQFQPQDGEKLPWRSDVKFSALSPDFGEYGRLLKEQVRKADAIFCCTPSTTPLFPPEFLTSHNGQRKGRYVSAIGSYAPHMLELHPDVLKHATDTLPESHAGHIHGHGMPHFKAAKKQGVVIVDTLEGSMKEAGEVIQAKLKPEHLVEVGELLMIKKSVMKELELGTGAGEKELKDWLVSGNVVYKGVGLGLMDLSVGEGVVRLARERGVGVTIEDF
;
A
#
# COMPACT_ATOMS: atom_id res chain seq x y z
N MET A 1 21.51 11.54 -20.90
CA MET A 1 21.23 11.23 -19.49
C MET A 1 20.30 12.29 -18.90
N GLY A 2 19.92 12.21 -17.62
CA GLY A 2 19.08 13.23 -16.97
C GLY A 2 19.31 13.29 -15.46
N ILE A 3 19.32 14.50 -14.89
CA ILE A 3 19.36 14.74 -13.44
C ILE A 3 17.96 15.13 -12.98
N LEU A 4 17.45 14.50 -11.93
CA LEU A 4 16.13 14.75 -11.37
C LEU A 4 16.24 15.00 -9.86
N ASN A 5 15.31 15.79 -9.31
CA ASN A 5 15.14 15.87 -7.86
C ASN A 5 14.59 14.52 -7.35
N ALA A 6 15.39 13.83 -6.54
CA ALA A 6 15.06 12.50 -6.04
C ALA A 6 13.95 12.51 -4.96
N GLU A 7 13.79 13.58 -4.19
CA GLU A 7 12.88 13.60 -3.05
C GLU A 7 11.41 13.45 -3.46
N GLU A 8 10.98 14.20 -4.48
CA GLU A 8 9.64 14.05 -5.06
C GLU A 8 9.48 12.71 -5.77
N LEU A 9 10.51 12.30 -6.52
CA LEU A 9 10.48 11.08 -7.30
C LEU A 9 10.34 9.84 -6.41
N THR A 10 11.08 9.79 -5.30
CA THR A 10 11.04 8.71 -4.32
C THR A 10 9.66 8.61 -3.67
N ALA A 11 9.03 9.73 -3.30
CA ALA A 11 7.68 9.67 -2.72
C ALA A 11 6.65 9.19 -3.74
N PHE A 12 6.72 9.70 -4.97
CA PHE A 12 5.82 9.31 -6.05
C PHE A 12 5.96 7.83 -6.44
N ARG A 13 7.19 7.35 -6.65
CA ARG A 13 7.45 5.94 -7.03
C ARG A 13 7.03 4.96 -5.94
N THR A 14 7.22 5.33 -4.67
CA THR A 14 6.79 4.50 -3.53
C THR A 14 5.27 4.35 -3.53
N ALA A 15 4.56 5.47 -3.71
CA ALA A 15 3.11 5.48 -3.78
C ALA A 15 2.59 4.72 -5.01
N LEU A 16 3.25 4.81 -6.17
CA LEU A 16 2.90 4.00 -7.34
C LEU A 16 3.03 2.51 -7.05
N ALA A 17 4.14 2.06 -6.45
CA ALA A 17 4.38 0.65 -6.15
C ALA A 17 3.33 0.08 -5.18
N SER A 18 3.03 0.79 -4.09
CA SER A 18 2.01 0.34 -3.12
C SER A 18 0.61 0.35 -3.73
N THR A 19 0.28 1.34 -4.57
CA THR A 19 -1.06 1.44 -5.15
C THR A 19 -1.37 0.41 -6.25
N ILE A 20 -0.39 -0.38 -6.70
CA ILE A 20 -0.62 -1.52 -7.62
C ILE A 20 -1.66 -2.50 -7.05
N LEU A 21 -1.54 -2.82 -5.76
CA LEU A 21 -2.43 -3.73 -5.05
C LEU A 21 -3.74 -3.03 -4.66
N PHE A 22 -3.65 -1.77 -4.25
CA PHE A 22 -4.81 -0.93 -3.98
C PHE A 22 -5.80 -0.87 -5.16
N GLN A 23 -5.29 -0.78 -6.40
CA GLN A 23 -6.15 -0.75 -7.59
C GLN A 23 -6.99 -2.02 -7.77
N LYS A 24 -6.59 -3.15 -7.17
CA LYS A 24 -7.34 -4.41 -7.20
C LYS A 24 -8.56 -4.41 -6.29
N ARG A 25 -8.65 -3.50 -5.32
CA ARG A 25 -9.78 -3.44 -4.37
C ARG A 25 -11.07 -3.08 -5.10
N GLU A 26 -12.13 -3.86 -4.87
CA GLU A 26 -13.45 -3.62 -5.50
C GLU A 26 -14.11 -2.37 -4.94
N HIS A 27 -14.05 -2.23 -3.62
CA HIS A 27 -14.77 -1.23 -2.85
C HIS A 27 -13.80 -0.49 -1.93
N VAL A 28 -13.69 0.82 -2.11
CA VAL A 28 -12.88 1.69 -1.26
C VAL A 28 -13.68 2.95 -0.92
N HIS A 29 -14.31 2.98 0.24
CA HIS A 29 -15.09 4.12 0.73
C HIS A 29 -14.30 5.00 1.70
N THR A 30 -13.44 4.39 2.53
CA THR A 30 -12.66 5.09 3.54
C THR A 30 -11.19 4.70 3.43
N ILE A 31 -10.32 5.69 3.27
CA ILE A 31 -8.87 5.50 3.42
C ILE A 31 -8.38 6.18 4.69
N THR A 32 -7.43 5.55 5.38
CA THR A 32 -6.76 6.11 6.55
C THR A 32 -5.27 6.18 6.28
N VAL A 33 -4.67 7.34 6.50
CA VAL A 33 -3.27 7.62 6.16
C VAL A 33 -2.55 8.09 7.40
N PHE A 34 -1.48 7.41 7.77
CA PHE A 34 -0.59 7.81 8.84
C PHE A 34 0.57 8.62 8.27
N GLY A 35 0.80 9.80 8.83
CA GLY A 35 1.79 10.76 8.37
C GLY A 35 1.16 11.89 7.54
N ALA A 36 1.90 13.00 7.45
CA ALA A 36 1.46 14.19 6.73
C ALA A 36 2.59 14.83 5.89
N GLY A 37 3.48 13.98 5.35
CA GLY A 37 4.58 14.39 4.46
C GLY A 37 4.33 14.02 3.00
N LYS A 38 5.38 14.08 2.16
CA LYS A 38 5.31 13.79 0.71
C LYS A 38 4.79 12.39 0.38
N GLN A 39 5.16 11.39 1.18
CA GLN A 39 4.65 10.02 1.04
C GLN A 39 3.12 10.00 1.21
N ALA A 40 2.60 10.59 2.30
CA ALA A 40 1.16 10.67 2.54
C ALA A 40 0.44 11.43 1.43
N TYR A 41 1.01 12.54 0.94
CA TYR A 41 0.49 13.29 -0.19
C TYR A 41 0.31 12.43 -1.44
N TRP A 42 1.36 11.74 -1.89
CA TRP A 42 1.29 10.95 -3.12
C TRP A 42 0.38 9.73 -2.98
N HIS A 43 0.32 9.09 -1.80
CA HIS A 43 -0.61 7.99 -1.56
C HIS A 43 -2.07 8.44 -1.60
N ILE A 44 -2.41 9.58 -0.96
CA ILE A 44 -3.76 10.14 -1.04
C ILE A 44 -4.10 10.54 -2.48
N ARG A 45 -3.20 11.26 -3.15
CA ARG A 45 -3.42 11.75 -4.52
C ARG A 45 -3.68 10.60 -5.49
N LEU A 46 -2.87 9.55 -5.46
CA LEU A 46 -3.05 8.38 -6.32
C LEU A 46 -4.29 7.57 -5.94
N ALA A 47 -4.60 7.43 -4.65
CA ALA A 47 -5.82 6.75 -4.23
C ALA A 47 -7.08 7.46 -4.76
N LEU A 48 -7.13 8.79 -4.68
CA LEU A 48 -8.22 9.60 -5.23
C LEU A 48 -8.24 9.56 -6.77
N LEU A 49 -7.08 9.57 -7.43
CA LEU A 49 -7.03 9.45 -8.89
C LEU A 49 -7.57 8.10 -9.38
N PHE A 50 -7.30 7.01 -8.66
CA PHE A 50 -7.69 5.66 -9.08
C PHE A 50 -9.10 5.23 -8.61
N LYS A 51 -9.58 5.74 -7.48
CA LYS A 51 -10.82 5.30 -6.82
C LYS A 51 -11.66 6.46 -6.27
N GLY A 52 -11.43 7.68 -6.73
CA GLY A 52 -12.11 8.90 -6.24
C GLY A 52 -13.60 8.98 -6.53
N ASP A 53 -14.12 8.09 -7.38
CA ASP A 53 -15.55 7.85 -7.59
C ASP A 53 -16.20 7.10 -6.40
N GLN A 54 -15.42 6.28 -5.69
CA GLN A 54 -15.86 5.45 -4.56
C GLN A 54 -15.51 6.05 -3.19
N ILE A 55 -14.34 6.68 -3.08
CA ILE A 55 -13.83 7.21 -1.81
C ILE A 55 -14.77 8.32 -1.33
N LYS A 56 -15.21 8.22 -0.08
CA LYS A 56 -16.04 9.21 0.63
C LYS A 56 -15.28 9.88 1.77
N HIS A 57 -14.32 9.18 2.37
CA HIS A 57 -13.60 9.65 3.55
C HIS A 57 -12.09 9.42 3.43
N VAL A 58 -11.32 10.45 3.75
CA VAL A 58 -9.86 10.41 3.89
C VAL A 58 -9.51 10.86 5.31
N ASN A 59 -9.00 9.96 6.13
CA ASN A 59 -8.54 10.27 7.49
C ASN A 59 -7.02 10.42 7.50
N ILE A 60 -6.52 11.55 7.98
CA ILE A 60 -5.08 11.83 8.12
C ILE A 60 -4.71 11.81 9.60
N ILE A 61 -3.92 10.84 10.01
CA ILE A 61 -3.47 10.66 11.39
C ILE A 61 -1.99 11.06 11.47
N ASN A 62 -1.67 12.06 12.28
CA ASN A 62 -0.31 12.54 12.41
C ASN A 62 -0.05 13.15 13.78
N ARG A 63 1.21 13.11 14.23
CA ARG A 63 1.62 13.71 15.51
C ARG A 63 1.38 15.23 15.56
N SER A 64 1.46 15.93 14.43
CA SER A 64 1.24 17.38 14.35
C SER A 64 -0.02 17.67 13.55
N MET A 65 -1.01 18.27 14.22
CA MET A 65 -2.27 18.69 13.60
C MET A 65 -2.04 19.68 12.46
N ASP A 66 -1.17 20.67 12.65
CA ASP A 66 -0.90 21.69 11.62
C ASP A 66 -0.37 21.10 10.31
N ARG A 67 0.49 20.06 10.39
CA ARG A 67 0.95 19.35 9.19
C ARG A 67 -0.20 18.62 8.49
N SER A 68 -1.11 18.00 9.24
CA SER A 68 -2.30 17.37 8.66
C SER A 68 -3.21 18.37 7.96
N VAL A 69 -3.44 19.54 8.58
CA VAL A 69 -4.25 20.61 7.99
C VAL A 69 -3.60 21.17 6.72
N ARG A 70 -2.28 21.40 6.74
CA ARG A 70 -1.53 21.82 5.54
C ARG A 70 -1.58 20.78 4.42
N LEU A 71 -1.52 19.49 4.74
CA LEU A 71 -1.67 18.44 3.74
C LEU A 71 -3.08 18.40 3.18
N MET A 72 -4.09 18.47 4.05
CA MET A 72 -5.51 18.47 3.68
C MET A 72 -5.86 19.63 2.74
N SER A 73 -5.26 20.82 2.95
CA SER A 73 -5.49 21.98 2.08
C SER A 73 -4.98 21.77 0.64
N GLN A 74 -4.04 20.83 0.41
CA GLN A 74 -3.56 20.49 -0.93
C GLN A 74 -4.58 19.71 -1.78
N PHE A 75 -5.66 19.22 -1.16
CA PHE A 75 -6.72 18.45 -1.84
C PHE A 75 -8.05 19.21 -1.93
N GLN A 76 -8.09 20.44 -1.43
CA GLN A 76 -9.22 21.33 -1.64
C GLN A 76 -9.14 21.89 -3.07
N PRO A 77 -10.28 22.02 -3.77
CA PRO A 77 -10.30 22.63 -5.09
C PRO A 77 -9.81 24.08 -4.97
N GLN A 78 -8.87 24.48 -5.83
CA GLN A 78 -8.58 25.90 -6.02
C GLN A 78 -9.64 26.55 -6.91
N ASP A 79 -9.76 27.87 -6.85
CA ASP A 79 -10.79 28.60 -7.58
C ASP A 79 -10.74 28.28 -9.08
N GLY A 80 -11.85 27.73 -9.59
CA GLY A 80 -12.00 27.35 -11.00
C GLY A 80 -11.41 25.98 -11.40
N GLU A 81 -10.73 25.27 -10.50
CA GLU A 81 -10.15 23.95 -10.79
C GLU A 81 -11.20 22.83 -10.66
N LYS A 82 -11.33 22.01 -11.70
CA LYS A 82 -12.10 20.77 -11.63
C LYS A 82 -11.19 19.65 -11.12
N LEU A 83 -11.48 19.17 -9.91
CA LEU A 83 -10.81 17.98 -9.39
C LEU A 83 -11.14 16.75 -10.25
N PRO A 84 -10.17 15.84 -10.47
CA PRO A 84 -10.41 14.60 -11.21
C PRO A 84 -11.15 13.53 -10.38
N TRP A 85 -11.53 13.84 -9.14
CA TRP A 85 -12.32 13.01 -8.23
C TRP A 85 -13.54 13.79 -7.72
N ARG A 86 -14.43 13.10 -7.01
CA ARG A 86 -15.66 13.71 -6.49
C ARG A 86 -15.37 14.85 -5.52
N SER A 87 -16.17 15.92 -5.59
CA SER A 87 -16.03 17.08 -4.71
C SER A 87 -16.54 16.85 -3.29
N ASP A 88 -17.31 15.78 -3.04
CA ASP A 88 -17.92 15.47 -1.74
C ASP A 88 -17.07 14.56 -0.84
N VAL A 89 -15.80 14.35 -1.20
CA VAL A 89 -14.83 13.62 -0.37
C VAL A 89 -14.55 14.40 0.92
N LYS A 90 -14.79 13.77 2.06
CA LYS A 90 -14.58 14.38 3.38
C LYS A 90 -13.20 14.04 3.91
N PHE A 91 -12.42 15.07 4.21
CA PHE A 91 -11.14 14.92 4.89
C PHE A 91 -11.29 15.13 6.39
N SER A 92 -10.58 14.33 7.18
CA SER A 92 -10.48 14.51 8.63
C SER A 92 -9.03 14.42 9.07
N ALA A 93 -8.69 15.11 10.16
CA ALA A 93 -7.36 15.06 10.77
C ALA A 93 -7.47 14.63 12.23
N LEU A 94 -6.55 13.77 12.68
CA LEU A 94 -6.45 13.30 14.05
C LEU A 94 -5.01 13.37 14.54
N SER A 95 -4.81 13.92 15.74
CA SER A 95 -3.52 13.96 16.43
C SER A 95 -3.64 13.43 17.87
N PRO A 96 -2.54 12.97 18.48
CA PRO A 96 -2.54 12.46 19.86
C PRO A 96 -3.07 13.44 20.91
N ASP A 97 -2.96 14.75 20.66
CA ASP A 97 -3.40 15.80 21.58
C ASP A 97 -4.94 15.91 21.71
N PHE A 98 -5.71 15.19 20.87
CA PHE A 98 -7.16 15.12 21.00
C PHE A 98 -7.58 14.24 22.19
N GLY A 99 -8.48 14.75 23.03
CA GLY A 99 -8.92 14.07 24.27
C GLY A 99 -9.53 12.68 24.10
N GLU A 100 -10.00 12.32 22.90
CA GLU A 100 -10.53 10.98 22.58
C GLU A 100 -9.67 10.22 21.55
N TYR A 101 -8.38 10.55 21.44
CA TYR A 101 -7.49 10.01 20.41
C TYR A 101 -7.55 8.49 20.29
N GLY A 102 -7.43 7.75 21.40
CA GLY A 102 -7.44 6.29 21.37
C GLY A 102 -8.74 5.69 20.82
N ARG A 103 -9.90 6.28 21.16
CA ARG A 103 -11.21 5.85 20.68
C ARG A 103 -11.35 6.12 19.17
N LEU A 104 -11.01 7.33 18.75
CA LEU A 104 -11.10 7.77 17.36
C LEU A 104 -10.10 7.05 16.44
N LEU A 105 -8.87 6.83 16.92
CA LEU A 105 -7.85 6.04 16.23
C LEU A 105 -8.37 4.63 15.93
N LYS A 106 -8.92 3.95 16.94
CA LYS A 106 -9.52 2.61 16.79
C LYS A 106 -10.66 2.59 15.79
N GLU A 107 -11.52 3.60 15.83
CA GLU A 107 -12.65 3.75 14.93
C GLU A 107 -12.20 3.95 13.47
N GLN A 108 -11.26 4.87 13.23
CA GLN A 108 -10.74 5.18 11.89
C GLN A 108 -10.00 3.97 11.29
N VAL A 109 -9.12 3.32 12.07
CA VAL A 109 -8.40 2.10 11.64
C VAL A 109 -9.38 0.98 11.29
N ARG A 110 -10.44 0.77 12.10
CA ARG A 110 -11.44 -0.28 11.83
C ARG A 110 -12.35 0.05 10.65
N LYS A 111 -12.70 1.31 10.43
CA LYS A 111 -13.56 1.71 9.31
C LYS A 111 -12.83 1.71 7.97
N ALA A 112 -11.51 1.88 7.96
CA ALA A 112 -10.70 1.94 6.75
C ALA A 112 -10.90 0.71 5.84
N ASP A 113 -11.05 0.94 4.55
CA ASP A 113 -10.91 -0.06 3.47
C ASP A 113 -9.45 -0.20 3.05
N ALA A 114 -8.71 0.91 3.10
CA ALA A 114 -7.26 0.93 2.92
C ALA A 114 -6.57 1.77 4.00
N ILE A 115 -5.42 1.29 4.47
CA ILE A 115 -4.55 1.96 5.43
C ILE A 115 -3.18 2.18 4.77
N PHE A 116 -2.72 3.42 4.71
CA PHE A 116 -1.39 3.76 4.22
C PHE A 116 -0.55 4.28 5.39
N CYS A 117 0.53 3.57 5.71
CA CYS A 117 1.49 3.97 6.74
C CYS A 117 2.69 4.63 6.05
N CYS A 118 2.87 5.93 6.32
CA CYS A 118 3.83 6.79 5.63
C CYS A 118 4.71 7.57 6.61
N THR A 119 5.11 6.93 7.71
CA THR A 119 5.88 7.52 8.82
C THR A 119 7.15 6.73 9.12
N PRO A 120 8.29 7.39 9.39
CA PRO A 120 9.50 6.73 9.88
C PRO A 120 9.37 6.41 11.37
N SER A 121 8.34 5.63 11.73
CA SER A 121 8.05 5.31 13.13
C SER A 121 8.98 4.21 13.64
N THR A 122 9.36 4.29 14.91
CA THR A 122 10.11 3.25 15.64
C THR A 122 9.22 2.43 16.57
N THR A 123 7.94 2.77 16.63
CA THR A 123 6.93 2.08 17.43
C THR A 123 5.64 1.92 16.63
N PRO A 124 4.88 0.82 16.81
CA PRO A 124 3.63 0.61 16.11
C PRO A 124 2.68 1.81 16.19
N LEU A 125 2.07 2.16 15.05
CA LEU A 125 1.18 3.32 14.92
C LEU A 125 -0.15 3.15 15.65
N PHE A 126 -0.55 1.90 15.86
CA PHE A 126 -1.75 1.53 16.60
C PHE A 126 -1.57 0.11 17.18
N PRO A 127 -2.33 -0.22 18.25
CA PRO A 127 -2.32 -1.56 18.83
C PRO A 127 -2.77 -2.66 17.85
N PRO A 128 -2.11 -3.84 17.81
CA PRO A 128 -2.41 -4.90 16.84
C PRO A 128 -3.87 -5.36 16.88
N GLU A 129 -4.50 -5.38 18.06
CA GLU A 129 -5.87 -5.84 18.27
C GLU A 129 -6.92 -4.99 17.54
N PHE A 130 -6.54 -3.82 17.03
CA PHE A 130 -7.43 -3.02 16.18
C PHE A 130 -7.75 -3.79 14.89
N LEU A 131 -6.79 -4.57 14.38
CA LEU A 131 -6.90 -5.40 13.18
C LEU A 131 -7.03 -6.89 13.49
N THR A 132 -6.30 -7.41 14.48
CA THR A 132 -6.20 -8.86 14.74
C THR A 132 -7.28 -9.42 15.67
N SER A 133 -8.11 -8.58 16.31
CA SER A 133 -9.25 -9.07 17.09
C SER A 133 -10.37 -9.60 16.19
N HIS A 134 -11.26 -10.45 16.72
CA HIS A 134 -12.43 -10.96 15.98
C HIS A 134 -13.20 -9.85 15.24
N ASN A 135 -13.46 -8.72 15.91
CA ASN A 135 -14.13 -7.58 15.27
C ASN A 135 -13.26 -6.84 14.24
N GLY A 136 -11.94 -6.79 14.44
CA GLY A 136 -10.99 -6.23 13.47
C GLY A 136 -10.98 -7.04 12.17
N GLN A 137 -11.01 -8.37 12.28
CA GLN A 137 -10.92 -9.32 11.15
C GLN A 137 -12.16 -9.34 10.24
N ARG A 138 -13.32 -8.84 10.69
CA ARG A 138 -14.59 -8.89 9.94
C ARG A 138 -14.60 -8.16 8.60
N LYS A 139 -13.60 -7.31 8.34
CA LYS A 139 -13.48 -6.53 7.12
C LYS A 139 -12.12 -6.82 6.50
N GLY A 140 -12.11 -7.24 5.25
CA GLY A 140 -10.87 -7.32 4.49
C GLY A 140 -10.39 -5.94 4.08
N ARG A 141 -9.12 -5.63 4.35
CA ARG A 141 -8.50 -4.33 4.11
C ARG A 141 -7.22 -4.47 3.32
N TYR A 142 -6.88 -3.42 2.60
CA TYR A 142 -5.51 -3.23 2.11
C TYR A 142 -4.71 -2.42 3.13
N VAL A 143 -3.56 -2.93 3.58
CA VAL A 143 -2.66 -2.20 4.49
C VAL A 143 -1.29 -2.10 3.83
N SER A 144 -0.82 -0.88 3.60
CA SER A 144 0.50 -0.58 3.10
C SER A 144 1.37 0.00 4.21
N ALA A 145 2.54 -0.57 4.44
CA ALA A 145 3.56 -0.05 5.35
C ALA A 145 4.85 0.23 4.57
N ILE A 146 5.18 1.51 4.39
CA ILE A 146 6.31 1.96 3.56
C ILE A 146 7.16 3.03 4.23
N GLY A 147 6.73 3.55 5.38
CA GLY A 147 7.42 4.60 6.11
C GLY A 147 8.57 4.07 6.97
N SER A 148 8.47 2.84 7.46
CA SER A 148 9.54 2.11 8.13
C SER A 148 10.41 1.37 7.11
N TYR A 149 11.71 1.63 7.06
CA TYR A 149 12.62 1.01 6.08
C TYR A 149 13.95 0.56 6.69
N ALA A 150 14.04 0.55 8.02
CA ALA A 150 15.22 0.08 8.74
C ALA A 150 14.82 -0.95 9.80
N PRO A 151 15.72 -1.88 10.20
CA PRO A 151 15.36 -2.99 11.09
C PRO A 151 14.77 -2.60 12.46
N HIS A 152 15.12 -1.40 12.95
CA HIS A 152 14.64 -0.85 14.22
C HIS A 152 13.35 -0.02 14.08
N MET A 153 12.87 0.21 12.85
CA MET A 153 11.64 0.96 12.57
C MET A 153 10.44 0.02 12.52
N LEU A 154 9.30 0.47 13.03
CA LEU A 154 8.02 -0.22 12.96
C LEU A 154 6.88 0.77 12.79
N GLU A 155 6.06 0.54 11.77
CA GLU A 155 4.75 1.17 11.61
C GLU A 155 3.62 0.24 12.07
N LEU A 156 3.79 -1.07 11.84
CA LEU A 156 2.84 -2.10 12.25
C LEU A 156 3.47 -2.97 13.35
N HIS A 157 2.66 -3.37 14.32
CA HIS A 157 3.09 -4.36 15.30
C HIS A 157 3.35 -5.71 14.59
N PRO A 158 4.42 -6.46 14.94
CA PRO A 158 4.77 -7.72 14.27
C PRO A 158 3.64 -8.75 14.23
N ASP A 159 2.76 -8.76 15.23
CA ASP A 159 1.60 -9.66 15.27
C ASP A 159 0.56 -9.38 14.18
N VAL A 160 0.52 -8.18 13.60
CA VAL A 160 -0.31 -7.91 12.41
C VAL A 160 0.19 -8.72 11.22
N LEU A 161 1.52 -8.81 11.05
CA LEU A 161 2.12 -9.58 9.96
C LEU A 161 2.01 -11.08 10.22
N LYS A 162 2.29 -11.55 11.44
CA LYS A 162 2.08 -12.97 11.80
C LYS A 162 0.63 -13.39 11.55
N HIS A 163 -0.32 -12.57 11.98
CA HIS A 163 -1.73 -12.87 11.76
C HIS A 163 -2.07 -12.94 10.26
N ALA A 164 -1.53 -12.01 9.46
CA ALA A 164 -1.69 -12.04 8.01
C ALA A 164 -1.08 -13.30 7.35
N THR A 165 -0.15 -13.99 8.03
CA THR A 165 0.48 -15.22 7.54
C THR A 165 -0.11 -16.49 8.15
N ASP A 166 -0.67 -16.43 9.36
CA ASP A 166 -1.19 -17.61 10.06
C ASP A 166 -2.60 -18.01 9.59
N THR A 167 -3.38 -17.07 9.04
CA THR A 167 -4.76 -17.33 8.62
C THR A 167 -4.92 -17.33 7.10
N LEU A 168 -5.34 -18.47 6.54
CA LEU A 168 -6.21 -18.47 5.36
C LEU A 168 -7.67 -18.70 5.85
N PRO A 169 -8.68 -18.06 5.25
CA PRO A 169 -10.07 -18.41 5.50
C PRO A 169 -10.34 -19.85 5.06
N GLU A 170 -10.87 -20.67 5.97
CA GLU A 170 -11.09 -22.13 5.85
C GLU A 170 -11.85 -22.61 4.59
N SER A 171 -12.42 -21.71 3.79
CA SER A 171 -13.19 -22.05 2.58
C SER A 171 -12.39 -22.12 1.26
N HIS A 172 -11.06 -22.04 1.27
CA HIS A 172 -10.23 -21.86 0.06
C HIS A 172 -9.19 -22.99 -0.16
N ALA A 173 -9.49 -24.22 0.24
CA ALA A 173 -8.61 -25.38 0.07
C ALA A 173 -8.75 -26.04 -1.33
N GLY A 174 -8.77 -25.26 -2.40
CA GLY A 174 -8.88 -25.76 -3.78
C GLY A 174 -7.54 -26.23 -4.39
N HIS A 175 -7.53 -27.43 -4.98
CA HIS A 175 -6.37 -28.03 -5.66
C HIS A 175 -6.01 -27.33 -6.99
N ILE A 176 -5.19 -26.27 -6.97
CA ILE A 176 -4.55 -25.74 -8.21
C ILE A 176 -3.33 -26.58 -8.60
N HIS A 177 -3.34 -27.19 -9.80
CA HIS A 177 -2.18 -27.73 -10.49
C HIS A 177 -1.77 -26.78 -11.63
N GLY A 178 -0.74 -25.96 -11.42
CA GLY A 178 -0.17 -25.12 -12.49
C GLY A 178 1.35 -25.03 -12.33
N HIS A 179 2.14 -25.31 -13.36
CA HIS A 179 3.60 -25.23 -13.33
C HIS A 179 4.05 -23.75 -13.27
N GLY A 180 4.87 -23.34 -12.29
CA GLY A 180 5.47 -21.98 -12.30
C GLY A 180 5.62 -21.20 -10.99
N MET A 181 5.25 -21.71 -9.80
CA MET A 181 5.31 -20.93 -8.54
C MET A 181 5.78 -21.78 -7.35
N PRO A 182 7.05 -21.76 -6.93
CA PRO A 182 7.47 -22.49 -5.74
C PRO A 182 6.98 -21.84 -4.45
N HIS A 183 7.07 -20.50 -4.30
CA HIS A 183 6.74 -19.80 -3.04
C HIS A 183 5.23 -19.66 -2.79
N PHE A 184 4.45 -19.25 -3.80
CA PHE A 184 2.99 -19.19 -3.65
C PHE A 184 2.33 -20.58 -3.51
N LYS A 185 2.93 -21.64 -4.08
CA LYS A 185 2.46 -23.03 -3.85
C LYS A 185 2.75 -23.53 -2.45
N ALA A 186 3.91 -23.17 -1.87
CA ALA A 186 4.25 -23.50 -0.49
C ALA A 186 3.34 -22.76 0.51
N ALA A 187 2.92 -21.54 0.17
CA ALA A 187 2.00 -20.71 0.95
C ALA A 187 0.54 -21.20 0.97
N LYS A 188 0.14 -22.24 0.23
CA LYS A 188 -1.27 -22.71 0.16
C LYS A 188 -1.93 -23.13 1.49
N LYS A 189 -1.19 -23.16 2.60
CA LYS A 189 -1.71 -23.46 3.94
C LYS A 189 -1.75 -22.23 4.87
N GLN A 190 -1.22 -21.08 4.44
CA GLN A 190 -0.91 -19.91 5.26
C GLN A 190 -1.14 -18.61 4.45
N GLY A 191 -1.52 -17.52 5.09
CA GLY A 191 -1.58 -16.22 4.40
C GLY A 191 -0.17 -15.71 4.02
N VAL A 192 -0.08 -14.61 3.27
CA VAL A 192 1.20 -14.03 2.84
C VAL A 192 1.25 -12.52 3.04
N VAL A 193 2.45 -12.00 3.27
CA VAL A 193 2.74 -10.55 3.19
C VAL A 193 3.37 -10.26 1.84
N ILE A 194 2.81 -9.28 1.13
CA ILE A 194 3.33 -8.87 -0.16
C ILE A 194 4.47 -7.87 0.06
N VAL A 195 5.57 -8.03 -0.67
CA VAL A 195 6.75 -7.17 -0.55
C VAL A 195 7.17 -6.59 -1.90
N ASP A 196 7.96 -5.53 -1.90
CA ASP A 196 8.64 -5.08 -3.13
C ASP A 196 9.75 -6.04 -3.55
N THR A 197 10.60 -6.41 -2.59
CA THR A 197 11.71 -7.33 -2.75
C THR A 197 11.76 -8.27 -1.56
N LEU A 198 12.04 -9.55 -1.83
CA LEU A 198 12.21 -10.54 -0.76
C LEU A 198 13.49 -10.28 0.02
N GLU A 199 14.60 -10.04 -0.67
CA GLU A 199 15.90 -9.80 -0.05
C GLU A 199 15.92 -8.53 0.82
N GLY A 200 15.44 -7.40 0.29
CA GLY A 200 15.41 -6.14 1.02
C GLY A 200 14.50 -6.23 2.24
N SER A 201 13.31 -6.81 2.08
CA SER A 201 12.38 -6.97 3.21
C SER A 201 12.95 -7.84 4.33
N MET A 202 13.64 -8.93 4.01
CA MET A 202 14.26 -9.80 5.02
C MET A 202 15.42 -9.13 5.76
N LYS A 203 16.09 -8.13 5.17
CA LYS A 203 17.24 -7.43 5.74
C LYS A 203 16.88 -6.11 6.43
N GLU A 204 15.86 -5.41 5.95
CA GLU A 204 15.60 -4.01 6.30
C GLU A 204 14.23 -3.79 6.95
N ALA A 205 13.22 -4.62 6.65
CA ALA A 205 11.88 -4.42 7.20
C ALA A 205 11.80 -4.89 8.66
N GLY A 206 11.84 -3.96 9.60
CA GLY A 206 11.72 -4.24 11.03
C GLY A 206 10.49 -5.09 11.38
N GLU A 207 9.34 -4.86 10.73
CA GLU A 207 8.14 -5.67 10.98
C GLU A 207 8.30 -7.13 10.55
N VAL A 208 8.97 -7.39 9.41
CA VAL A 208 9.22 -8.74 8.89
C VAL A 208 10.21 -9.49 9.78
N ILE A 209 11.31 -8.82 10.12
CA ILE A 209 12.39 -9.36 10.95
C ILE A 209 11.88 -9.70 12.35
N GLN A 210 11.17 -8.76 12.99
CA GLN A 210 10.68 -8.94 14.36
C GLN A 210 9.48 -9.89 14.44
N ALA A 211 8.69 -10.00 13.36
CA ALA A 211 7.67 -11.04 13.24
C ALA A 211 8.26 -12.44 13.05
N LYS A 212 9.58 -12.55 12.76
CA LYS A 212 10.28 -13.78 12.42
C LYS A 212 9.69 -14.47 11.19
N LEU A 213 9.22 -13.67 10.24
CA LEU A 213 8.74 -14.21 8.97
C LEU A 213 9.91 -14.80 8.19
N LYS A 214 9.63 -15.91 7.53
CA LYS A 214 10.54 -16.60 6.59
C LYS A 214 10.17 -16.27 5.14
N PRO A 215 11.07 -16.51 4.16
CA PRO A 215 10.78 -16.32 2.74
C PRO A 215 9.47 -16.95 2.25
N GLU A 216 9.07 -18.11 2.78
CA GLU A 216 7.80 -18.78 2.44
C GLU A 216 6.53 -18.01 2.83
N HIS A 217 6.63 -17.01 3.72
CA HIS A 217 5.52 -16.14 4.12
C HIS A 217 5.45 -14.83 3.32
N LEU A 218 6.41 -14.61 2.41
CA LEU A 218 6.54 -13.39 1.63
C LEU A 218 6.35 -13.68 0.14
N VAL A 219 5.74 -12.74 -0.57
CA VAL A 219 5.58 -12.81 -2.03
C VAL A 219 5.91 -11.45 -2.64
N GLU A 220 6.76 -11.41 -3.65
CA GLU A 220 7.08 -10.16 -4.34
C GLU A 220 5.88 -9.68 -5.16
N VAL A 221 5.63 -8.37 -5.16
CA VAL A 221 4.55 -7.75 -5.94
C VAL A 221 4.72 -8.01 -7.44
N GLY A 222 5.97 -8.13 -7.91
CA GLY A 222 6.30 -8.48 -9.29
C GLY A 222 5.78 -9.86 -9.69
N GLU A 223 5.92 -10.86 -8.81
CA GLU A 223 5.42 -12.22 -9.05
C GLU A 223 3.90 -12.21 -9.25
N LEU A 224 3.16 -11.49 -8.38
CA LEU A 224 1.70 -11.36 -8.47
C LEU A 224 1.23 -10.73 -9.79
N LEU A 225 2.02 -9.83 -10.37
CA LEU A 225 1.69 -9.19 -11.64
C LEU A 225 1.95 -10.10 -12.85
N MET A 226 2.96 -10.97 -12.79
CA MET A 226 3.25 -11.92 -13.85
C MET A 226 2.13 -12.95 -14.03
N ILE A 227 1.44 -13.31 -12.93
CA ILE A 227 0.23 -14.14 -12.94
C ILE A 227 -0.77 -13.57 -13.95
N LYS A 228 -1.05 -12.26 -13.90
CA LYS A 228 -2.05 -11.63 -14.79
C LYS A 228 -1.72 -11.79 -16.27
N LYS A 229 -0.44 -11.79 -16.67
CA LYS A 229 -0.02 -11.90 -18.08
C LYS A 229 -0.13 -13.34 -18.59
N SER A 230 0.24 -14.32 -17.78
CA SER A 230 0.11 -15.74 -18.11
C SER A 230 -1.37 -16.19 -18.07
N VAL A 231 -2.14 -15.63 -17.13
CA VAL A 231 -3.56 -15.99 -16.86
C VAL A 231 -4.53 -15.42 -17.89
N MET A 232 -4.27 -14.24 -18.50
CA MET A 232 -5.08 -13.80 -19.65
C MET A 232 -5.01 -14.79 -20.83
N LYS A 233 -3.94 -15.60 -20.90
CA LYS A 233 -3.75 -16.64 -21.92
C LYS A 233 -4.39 -17.98 -21.52
N GLU A 234 -4.51 -18.28 -20.22
CA GLU A 234 -5.09 -19.53 -19.69
C GLU A 234 -6.61 -19.45 -19.43
N LEU A 235 -7.17 -18.24 -19.23
CA LEU A 235 -8.63 -18.02 -19.17
C LEU A 235 -9.36 -18.40 -20.46
N GLU A 236 -8.66 -18.41 -21.61
CA GLU A 236 -9.17 -18.96 -22.86
C GLU A 236 -9.34 -20.50 -22.80
N LEU A 237 -8.74 -21.17 -21.81
CA LEU A 237 -8.62 -22.63 -21.69
C LEU A 237 -9.34 -23.25 -20.47
N GLY A 238 -9.95 -22.44 -19.60
CA GLY A 238 -11.01 -22.90 -18.67
C GLY A 238 -10.61 -23.65 -17.39
N THR A 239 -9.38 -23.49 -16.85
CA THR A 239 -8.87 -24.31 -15.72
C THR A 239 -8.66 -23.58 -14.36
N GLY A 240 -9.20 -22.37 -14.16
CA GLY A 240 -8.77 -21.40 -13.11
C GLY A 240 -9.40 -21.46 -11.71
N ALA A 241 -9.55 -22.63 -11.05
CA ALA A 241 -10.27 -22.72 -9.76
C ALA A 241 -9.64 -21.91 -8.60
N GLY A 242 -8.33 -22.01 -8.34
CA GLY A 242 -7.71 -21.25 -7.25
C GLY A 242 -7.09 -19.90 -7.69
N GLU A 243 -7.21 -19.54 -8.97
CA GLU A 243 -7.00 -18.17 -9.42
C GLU A 243 -8.14 -17.27 -8.97
N LYS A 244 -9.36 -17.81 -8.93
CA LYS A 244 -10.52 -17.16 -8.35
C LYS A 244 -10.28 -16.82 -6.87
N GLU A 245 -9.71 -17.75 -6.11
CA GLU A 245 -9.42 -17.55 -4.68
C GLU A 245 -8.37 -16.44 -4.45
N LEU A 246 -7.28 -16.41 -5.23
CA LEU A 246 -6.28 -15.33 -5.15
C LEU A 246 -6.89 -13.98 -5.55
N LYS A 247 -7.69 -13.95 -6.61
CA LYS A 247 -8.39 -12.74 -7.05
C LYS A 247 -9.34 -12.25 -5.95
N ASP A 248 -10.16 -13.12 -5.40
CA ASP A 248 -11.13 -12.80 -4.35
C ASP A 248 -10.41 -12.26 -3.09
N TRP A 249 -9.27 -12.84 -2.72
CA TRP A 249 -8.43 -12.34 -1.63
C TRP A 249 -7.83 -10.96 -1.92
N LEU A 250 -7.24 -10.74 -3.10
CA LEU A 250 -6.69 -9.43 -3.48
C LEU A 250 -7.77 -8.33 -3.49
N VAL A 251 -8.96 -8.69 -3.94
CA VAL A 251 -10.07 -7.75 -4.17
C VAL A 251 -10.82 -7.43 -2.87
N SER A 252 -11.04 -8.43 -2.01
CA SER A 252 -11.93 -8.32 -0.83
C SER A 252 -11.29 -8.76 0.49
N GLY A 253 -10.21 -9.55 0.47
CA GLY A 253 -9.53 -10.09 1.65
C GLY A 253 -8.64 -9.07 2.40
N ASN A 254 -7.95 -9.54 3.44
CA ASN A 254 -6.92 -8.77 4.16
C ASN A 254 -5.57 -8.92 3.45
N VAL A 255 -5.08 -7.83 2.87
CA VAL A 255 -3.85 -7.78 2.08
C VAL A 255 -2.88 -6.82 2.76
N VAL A 256 -1.73 -7.33 3.19
CA VAL A 256 -0.65 -6.51 3.77
C VAL A 256 0.47 -6.39 2.75
N TYR A 257 0.87 -5.15 2.47
CA TYR A 257 2.02 -4.81 1.66
C TYR A 257 3.09 -4.11 2.51
N LYS A 258 4.30 -4.63 2.48
CA LYS A 258 5.47 -4.06 3.13
C LYS A 258 6.48 -3.65 2.07
N GLY A 259 6.81 -2.36 2.00
CA GLY A 259 7.86 -1.85 1.11
C GLY A 259 9.05 -1.30 1.90
N VAL A 260 10.26 -1.51 1.38
CA VAL A 260 11.52 -0.91 1.85
C VAL A 260 12.20 -0.07 0.76
N GLY A 261 11.79 -0.22 -0.49
CA GLY A 261 12.33 0.44 -1.67
C GLY A 261 13.17 -0.51 -2.52
N LEU A 262 13.10 -0.31 -3.83
CA LEU A 262 13.92 -1.00 -4.81
C LEU A 262 14.42 0.01 -5.84
N GLY A 263 15.73 0.08 -6.06
CA GLY A 263 16.33 1.06 -6.99
C GLY A 263 15.80 0.98 -8.42
N LEU A 264 15.32 -0.20 -8.86
CA LEU A 264 14.64 -0.36 -10.15
C LEU A 264 13.42 0.57 -10.28
N MET A 265 12.71 0.85 -9.18
CA MET A 265 11.56 1.75 -9.18
C MET A 265 11.99 3.19 -9.48
N ASP A 266 13.11 3.64 -8.91
CA ASP A 266 13.63 4.99 -9.14
C ASP A 266 14.10 5.16 -10.59
N LEU A 267 14.77 4.15 -11.16
CA LEU A 267 15.15 4.13 -12.58
C LEU A 267 13.93 4.16 -13.51
N SER A 268 12.93 3.31 -13.24
CA SER A 268 11.74 3.17 -14.09
C SER A 268 10.92 4.47 -14.14
N VAL A 269 10.71 5.11 -13.00
CA VAL A 269 9.96 6.38 -12.93
C VAL A 269 10.82 7.52 -13.45
N GLY A 270 12.13 7.54 -13.15
CA GLY A 270 13.06 8.56 -13.63
C GLY A 270 13.12 8.63 -15.16
N GLU A 271 13.22 7.48 -15.83
CA GLU A 271 13.17 7.39 -17.30
C GLU A 271 11.86 7.97 -17.85
N GLY A 272 10.72 7.58 -17.25
CA GLY A 272 9.40 8.08 -17.65
C GLY A 272 9.26 9.60 -17.50
N VAL A 273 9.77 10.16 -16.40
CA VAL A 273 9.74 11.61 -16.15
C VAL A 273 10.64 12.36 -17.13
N VAL A 274 11.86 11.88 -17.40
CA VAL A 274 12.75 12.51 -18.40
C VAL A 274 12.12 12.49 -19.79
N ARG A 275 11.49 11.37 -20.18
CA ARG A 275 10.78 11.28 -21.46
C ARG A 275 9.64 12.30 -21.55
N LEU A 276 8.79 12.35 -20.53
CA LEU A 276 7.67 13.30 -20.47
C LEU A 276 8.14 14.77 -20.48
N ALA A 277 9.23 15.07 -19.79
CA ALA A 277 9.82 16.39 -19.75
C ALA A 277 10.28 16.84 -21.16
N ARG A 278 10.93 15.94 -21.91
CA ARG A 278 11.32 16.21 -23.31
C ARG A 278 10.11 16.42 -24.22
N GLU A 279 9.11 15.56 -24.12
CA GLU A 279 7.87 15.67 -24.92
C GLU A 279 7.12 16.99 -24.66
N ARG A 280 7.23 17.52 -23.44
CA ARG A 280 6.57 18.78 -23.03
C ARG A 280 7.46 20.01 -23.11
N GLY A 281 8.72 19.88 -23.53
CA GLY A 281 9.68 20.98 -23.54
C GLY A 281 9.95 21.58 -22.16
N VAL A 282 9.92 20.77 -21.10
CA VAL A 282 10.17 21.18 -19.72
C VAL A 282 11.55 20.70 -19.27
N GLY A 283 12.29 21.56 -18.57
CA GLY A 283 13.63 21.26 -18.05
C GLY A 283 14.72 22.09 -18.74
N VAL A 284 15.98 21.79 -18.41
CA VAL A 284 17.17 22.46 -18.97
C VAL A 284 18.06 21.42 -19.64
N THR A 285 18.38 21.63 -20.91
CA THR A 285 19.40 20.84 -21.62
C THR A 285 20.77 21.40 -21.27
N ILE A 286 21.66 20.54 -20.77
CA ILE A 286 23.06 20.86 -20.53
C ILE A 286 23.85 20.17 -21.64
N GLU A 287 24.53 20.96 -22.48
CA GLU A 287 25.42 20.42 -23.52
C GLU A 287 26.62 19.73 -22.86
N ASP A 288 27.09 18.64 -23.46
CA ASP A 288 28.25 17.85 -23.01
C ASP A 288 28.16 17.20 -21.61
N PHE A 289 26.93 16.83 -21.20
CA PHE A 289 26.64 16.09 -19.97
C PHE A 289 26.64 14.56 -20.12
#